data_AF-H5WUI5-F1
#
_entry.id   AF-H5WUI5-F1
#
_cell.length_a   1.000
_cell.length_b   1.000
_cell.length_c   1.000
_cell.angle_alpha   90.00
_cell.angle_beta   90.00
_cell.angle_gamma   90.00
#
_symmetry.space_group_name_H-M   'P 1'
#
loop_
_entity.id
_entity.type
_entity.pdbx_description
1 polymer ?
#
loop_
_entity_poly.entity_id
_entity_poly.type
_entity_poly.pdbx_seq_one_letter_code
_entity_poly.pdbx_strand_id
1 'polypeptide(L)'
;MTVRHAPVLALCLAASLVLLAACGGGAGGTGTGETPVPGLQAFGATAAPLCQSALAPTLGCSAASAPGSPATDWVDSVTGGQVRMHIEGNAVSLQDDCVHRHFDGVWGAAPGSDPLFFGTMLADGSTSRPPAALMVALDGQGGFQVRLINLAGVAIGPPITLRRSVAGDPPPTACPA
;
A
#
# COMPACT_ATOMS: atom_id res chain seq x y z
N MET A 1 83.75 25.26 -18.13
CA MET A 1 82.80 24.34 -18.80
C MET A 1 81.55 24.26 -17.94
N THR A 2 80.50 24.94 -18.37
CA THR A 2 79.19 25.04 -17.72
C THR A 2 78.23 24.03 -18.34
N VAL A 3 77.60 23.19 -17.53
CA VAL A 3 76.41 22.43 -17.93
C VAL A 3 75.31 22.72 -16.90
N ARG A 4 74.25 23.39 -17.38
CA ARG A 4 72.99 23.68 -16.69
C ARG A 4 72.02 22.53 -16.96
N HIS A 5 71.37 21.98 -15.93
CA HIS A 5 70.12 21.24 -16.09
C HIS A 5 69.16 21.57 -14.94
N ALA A 6 68.25 22.49 -15.22
CA ALA A 6 66.89 22.54 -14.68
C ALA A 6 65.95 21.97 -15.77
N PRO A 7 64.66 21.65 -15.56
CA PRO A 7 63.89 21.37 -14.34
C PRO A 7 62.93 20.15 -14.58
N VAL A 8 63.15 18.99 -13.94
CA VAL A 8 62.28 17.80 -14.17
C VAL A 8 61.10 17.72 -13.17
N LEU A 9 61.03 18.61 -12.18
CA LEU A 9 60.14 18.43 -11.02
C LEU A 9 58.80 19.18 -11.07
N ALA A 10 58.36 19.64 -12.25
CA ALA A 10 57.18 20.50 -12.37
C ALA A 10 56.07 19.97 -13.30
N LEU A 11 56.12 18.70 -13.75
CA LEU A 11 55.14 18.16 -14.69
C LEU A 11 54.21 17.06 -14.15
N CYS A 12 54.36 16.64 -12.89
CA CYS A 12 53.50 15.59 -12.31
C CYS A 12 52.33 16.11 -11.45
N LEU A 13 52.28 17.41 -11.13
CA LEU A 13 51.26 17.95 -10.20
C LEU A 13 50.01 18.53 -10.87
N ALA A 14 49.96 18.62 -12.20
CA ALA A 14 48.87 19.27 -12.93
C ALA A 14 47.79 18.31 -13.47
N ALA A 15 47.96 17.00 -13.34
CA ALA A 15 47.04 16.02 -13.93
C ALA A 15 45.93 15.54 -12.97
N SER A 16 45.91 15.96 -11.71
CA SER A 16 45.00 15.43 -10.69
C SER A 16 43.74 16.27 -10.43
N LEU A 17 43.54 17.39 -11.14
CA LEU A 17 42.49 18.38 -10.82
C LEU A 17 41.22 18.33 -11.70
N VAL A 18 41.05 17.32 -12.56
CA VAL A 18 39.91 17.27 -13.52
C VAL A 18 38.82 16.24 -13.14
N LEU A 19 38.96 15.51 -12.03
CA LEU A 19 38.05 14.38 -11.71
C LEU A 19 36.97 14.62 -10.65
N LEU A 20 36.75 15.85 -10.15
CA LEU A 20 35.72 16.10 -9.12
C LEU A 20 34.66 17.16 -9.45
N ALA A 21 34.63 17.69 -10.67
CA ALA A 21 33.54 18.59 -11.13
C ALA A 21 32.36 17.82 -11.76
N ALA A 22 32.12 16.58 -11.33
CA ALA A 22 30.96 15.77 -11.71
C ALA A 22 30.13 15.36 -10.48
N CYS A 23 29.91 16.27 -9.54
CA CYS A 23 28.64 16.29 -8.80
C CYS A 23 27.63 17.02 -9.70
N GLY A 24 27.11 16.27 -10.68
CA GLY A 24 25.98 16.71 -11.49
C GLY A 24 24.83 17.14 -10.59
N GLY A 25 24.12 18.17 -11.03
CA GLY A 25 22.98 18.73 -10.31
C GLY A 25 22.06 17.62 -9.82
N GLY A 26 21.80 17.63 -8.51
CA GLY A 26 20.74 16.83 -7.90
C GLY A 26 19.38 17.34 -8.37
N ALA A 27 18.98 16.93 -9.57
CA ALA A 27 17.57 16.84 -9.93
C ALA A 27 17.15 15.40 -9.67
N GLY A 28 16.21 15.19 -8.75
CA GLY A 28 15.56 13.89 -8.59
C GLY A 28 15.19 13.58 -7.15
N GLY A 29 13.94 13.89 -6.80
CA GLY A 29 13.33 13.45 -5.55
C GLY A 29 12.60 14.58 -4.85
N THR A 30 11.54 15.12 -5.46
CA THR A 30 10.45 15.68 -4.66
C THR A 30 9.99 14.51 -3.79
N GLY A 31 10.34 14.53 -2.51
CA GLY A 31 10.02 13.46 -1.59
C GLY A 31 8.53 13.15 -1.61
N THR A 32 8.15 12.12 -2.35
CA THR A 32 7.08 11.22 -1.95
C THR A 32 7.83 10.06 -1.30
N GLY A 33 8.25 10.27 -0.05
CA GLY A 33 8.77 9.23 0.82
C GLY A 33 7.70 8.19 1.14
N GLU A 34 7.02 7.66 0.13
CA GLU A 34 6.38 6.35 0.20
C GLU A 34 7.52 5.34 0.29
N THR A 35 8.02 5.21 1.52
CA THR A 35 8.62 3.97 1.99
C THR A 35 7.80 2.85 1.36
N PRO A 36 8.42 1.93 0.58
CA PRO A 36 7.66 0.90 -0.11
C PRO A 36 6.72 0.25 0.89
N VAL A 37 5.42 0.32 0.63
CA VAL A 37 4.43 -0.29 1.52
C VAL A 37 4.82 -1.77 1.60
N PRO A 38 5.29 -2.26 2.76
CA PRO A 38 6.03 -3.54 2.84
C PRO A 38 5.21 -4.72 2.31
N GLY A 39 3.88 -4.59 2.28
CA GLY A 39 2.98 -5.54 1.65
C GLY A 39 3.20 -5.72 0.15
N LEU A 40 3.30 -4.67 -0.67
CA LEU A 40 3.33 -4.81 -2.14
C LEU A 40 4.51 -5.66 -2.63
N GLN A 41 5.72 -5.36 -2.14
CA GLN A 41 6.94 -6.06 -2.56
C GLN A 41 6.93 -7.53 -2.17
N ALA A 42 6.35 -7.89 -1.02
CA ALA A 42 6.27 -9.28 -0.58
C ALA A 42 5.49 -10.15 -1.58
N PHE A 43 4.49 -9.59 -2.26
CA PHE A 43 3.68 -10.26 -3.28
C PHE A 43 4.20 -10.05 -4.71
N GLY A 44 5.33 -9.35 -4.91
CA GLY A 44 5.79 -8.95 -6.24
C GLY A 44 4.80 -8.02 -6.96
N ALA A 45 3.96 -7.31 -6.19
CA ALA A 45 2.97 -6.39 -6.71
C ALA A 45 3.53 -4.97 -6.85
N THR A 46 2.90 -4.19 -7.73
CA THR A 46 3.13 -2.74 -7.86
C THR A 46 1.83 -1.99 -7.59
N ALA A 47 1.94 -0.77 -7.07
CA ALA A 47 0.77 0.08 -6.85
C ALA A 47 0.03 0.33 -8.17
N ALA A 48 -1.30 0.36 -8.11
CA ALA A 48 -2.17 0.59 -9.24
C ALA A 48 -3.26 1.60 -8.87
N PRO A 49 -3.82 2.35 -9.83
CA PRO A 49 -4.88 3.31 -9.54
C PRO A 49 -6.21 2.61 -9.24
N LEU A 50 -6.71 2.77 -8.01
CA LEU A 50 -7.95 2.11 -7.54
C LEU A 50 -9.17 2.54 -8.34
N CYS A 51 -9.26 3.81 -8.74
CA CYS A 51 -10.40 4.32 -9.53
C CYS A 51 -10.39 3.90 -11.00
N GLN A 52 -9.38 3.16 -11.46
CA GLN A 52 -9.40 2.46 -12.76
C GLN A 52 -9.86 1.00 -12.63
N SER A 53 -10.17 0.53 -11.42
CA SER A 53 -10.67 -0.83 -11.17
C SER A 53 -12.18 -0.95 -11.37
N ALA A 54 -12.68 -2.18 -11.37
CA ALA A 54 -14.11 -2.47 -11.36
C ALA A 54 -14.82 -1.98 -10.09
N LEU A 55 -14.09 -1.65 -9.01
CA LEU A 55 -14.65 -1.13 -7.76
C LEU A 55 -15.00 0.36 -7.83
N ALA A 56 -14.50 1.08 -8.84
CA ALA A 56 -14.58 2.53 -8.93
C ALA A 56 -16.01 3.12 -8.80
N PRO A 57 -17.06 2.55 -9.44
CA PRO A 57 -18.42 3.08 -9.30
C PRO A 57 -18.94 2.98 -7.86
N THR A 58 -18.70 1.84 -7.20
CA THR A 58 -19.13 1.59 -5.81
C THR A 58 -18.39 2.47 -4.80
N LEU A 59 -17.14 2.80 -5.10
CA LEU A 59 -16.32 3.71 -4.30
C LEU A 59 -16.64 5.20 -4.54
N GLY A 60 -17.46 5.54 -5.53
CA GLY A 60 -17.83 6.93 -5.82
C GLY A 60 -16.69 7.74 -6.44
N CYS A 61 -15.82 7.11 -7.20
CA CYS A 61 -14.76 7.79 -7.94
C CYS A 61 -15.36 8.86 -8.89
N SER A 62 -14.96 10.13 -8.71
CA SER A 62 -15.50 11.27 -9.47
C SER A 62 -15.01 11.32 -10.92
N ALA A 63 -13.88 10.66 -11.22
CA ALA A 63 -13.35 10.46 -12.56
C ALA A 63 -12.62 9.11 -12.63
N ALA A 64 -12.81 8.37 -13.72
CA ALA A 64 -12.07 7.12 -13.97
C ALA A 64 -10.55 7.33 -14.07
N SER A 65 -10.10 8.57 -14.31
CA SER A 65 -8.68 8.94 -14.34
C SER A 65 -8.10 9.34 -12.99
N ALA A 66 -8.92 9.46 -11.93
CA ALA A 66 -8.40 9.74 -10.60
C ALA A 66 -7.51 8.59 -10.14
N PRO A 67 -6.39 8.86 -9.43
CA PRO A 67 -5.52 7.78 -8.97
C PRO A 67 -6.15 6.97 -7.84
N GLY A 68 -7.07 7.53 -7.05
CA GLY A 68 -7.65 6.88 -5.86
C GLY A 68 -9.04 7.42 -5.50
N SER A 69 -9.75 6.71 -4.61
CA SER A 69 -11.13 6.99 -4.24
C SER A 69 -11.27 8.11 -3.20
N PRO A 70 -12.44 8.75 -3.07
CA PRO A 70 -12.78 9.47 -1.85
C PRO A 70 -12.77 8.54 -0.63
N ALA A 71 -12.72 9.13 0.56
CA ALA A 71 -12.87 8.41 1.81
C ALA A 71 -14.25 7.76 1.91
N THR A 72 -14.29 6.46 2.23
CA THR A 72 -15.52 5.70 2.40
C THR A 72 -15.40 4.69 3.53
N ASP A 73 -16.42 4.64 4.39
CA ASP A 73 -16.52 3.71 5.50
C ASP A 73 -17.52 2.60 5.19
N TRP A 74 -17.15 1.39 5.58
CA TRP A 74 -17.92 0.17 5.38
C TRP A 74 -17.95 -0.63 6.68
N VAL A 75 -19.10 -1.24 6.95
CA VAL A 75 -19.34 -2.05 8.15
C VAL A 75 -19.87 -3.40 7.74
N ASP A 76 -19.63 -4.44 8.55
CA ASP A 76 -20.25 -5.73 8.29
C ASP A 76 -21.78 -5.63 8.25
N SER A 77 -22.37 -6.40 7.33
CA SER A 77 -23.81 -6.38 7.10
C SER A 77 -24.61 -7.16 8.15
N VAL A 78 -23.95 -8.06 8.90
CA VAL A 78 -24.60 -9.01 9.81
C VAL A 78 -24.75 -8.45 11.23
N THR A 79 -23.70 -7.84 11.77
CA THR A 79 -23.61 -7.37 13.16
C THR A 79 -23.56 -5.84 13.28
N GLY A 80 -23.39 -5.16 12.15
CA GLY A 80 -23.50 -3.72 12.02
C GLY A 80 -22.30 -2.91 12.52
N GLY A 81 -21.14 -3.54 12.75
CA GLY A 81 -19.94 -2.77 13.14
C GLY A 81 -18.80 -3.51 13.83
N GLN A 82 -18.81 -4.85 13.94
CA GLN A 82 -17.67 -5.60 14.49
C GLN A 82 -16.48 -5.59 13.54
N VAL A 83 -16.76 -5.63 12.24
CA VAL A 83 -15.77 -5.41 11.19
C VAL A 83 -16.03 -4.05 10.54
N ARG A 84 -14.99 -3.23 10.51
CA ARG A 84 -14.97 -1.94 9.83
C ARG A 84 -13.90 -1.92 8.77
N MET A 85 -14.22 -1.38 7.61
CA MET A 85 -13.27 -1.14 6.54
C MET A 85 -13.35 0.32 6.13
N HIS A 86 -12.19 0.98 6.07
CA HIS A 86 -12.05 2.33 5.57
C HIS A 86 -11.20 2.30 4.30
N ILE A 87 -11.68 2.95 3.24
CA ILE A 87 -10.95 3.09 1.98
C ILE A 87 -10.81 4.58 1.67
N GLU A 88 -9.57 5.03 1.47
CA GLU A 88 -9.25 6.41 1.04
C GLU A 88 -8.05 6.40 0.10
N GLY A 89 -8.17 7.11 -1.03
CA GLY A 89 -7.14 7.11 -2.06
C GLY A 89 -6.94 5.72 -2.64
N ASN A 90 -5.74 5.17 -2.46
CA ASN A 90 -5.41 3.78 -2.82
C ASN A 90 -5.25 2.87 -1.61
N ALA A 91 -5.48 3.39 -0.40
CA ALA A 91 -5.27 2.66 0.84
C ALA A 91 -6.58 2.04 1.35
N VAL A 92 -6.43 0.94 2.07
CA VAL A 92 -7.50 0.34 2.87
C VAL A 92 -6.99 0.06 4.27
N SER A 93 -7.84 0.28 5.27
CA SER A 93 -7.70 -0.35 6.56
C SER A 93 -8.92 -1.23 6.85
N LEU A 94 -8.68 -2.40 7.42
CA LEU A 94 -9.73 -3.33 7.86
C LEU A 94 -9.46 -3.65 9.33
N GLN A 95 -10.46 -3.44 10.17
CA GLN A 95 -10.42 -3.75 11.58
C GLN A 95 -11.52 -4.77 11.89
N ASP A 96 -11.15 -5.85 12.57
CA ASP A 96 -12.07 -6.81 13.17
C ASP A 96 -11.86 -6.76 14.69
N ASP A 97 -12.83 -6.16 15.38
CA ASP A 97 -12.73 -5.89 16.81
C ASP A 97 -12.80 -7.17 17.65
N CYS A 98 -13.46 -8.23 17.15
CA CYS A 98 -13.71 -9.43 17.95
C CYS A 98 -12.52 -10.37 18.08
N VAL A 99 -11.58 -10.26 17.15
CA VAL A 99 -10.34 -11.04 17.15
C VAL A 99 -9.12 -10.11 17.11
N HIS A 100 -9.33 -8.85 17.49
CA HIS A 100 -8.35 -7.76 17.53
C HIS A 100 -7.40 -7.76 16.33
N ARG A 101 -7.96 -7.97 15.14
CA ARG A 101 -7.19 -8.06 13.90
C ARG A 101 -7.28 -6.74 13.16
N HIS A 102 -6.14 -6.29 12.66
CA HIS A 102 -6.03 -5.09 11.86
C HIS A 102 -5.21 -5.35 10.61
N PHE A 103 -5.68 -4.88 9.46
CA PHE A 103 -4.97 -4.96 8.19
C PHE A 103 -4.88 -3.57 7.59
N ASP A 104 -3.68 -3.22 7.12
CA ASP A 104 -3.41 -2.01 6.35
C ASP A 104 -2.83 -2.42 5.00
N GLY A 105 -3.38 -1.92 3.90
CA GLY A 105 -2.93 -2.28 2.57
C GLY A 105 -3.13 -1.18 1.54
N VAL A 106 -2.49 -1.36 0.38
CA VAL A 106 -2.61 -0.47 -0.78
C VAL A 106 -3.00 -1.26 -2.00
N TRP A 107 -3.88 -0.66 -2.82
CA TRP A 107 -4.34 -1.23 -4.07
C TRP A 107 -3.17 -1.42 -5.03
N GLY A 108 -3.04 -2.62 -5.56
CA GLY A 108 -1.96 -2.95 -6.48
C GLY A 108 -2.34 -4.10 -7.39
N ALA A 109 -1.42 -4.41 -8.29
CA ALA A 109 -1.52 -5.56 -9.18
C ALA A 109 -0.21 -6.36 -9.12
N ALA A 110 -0.32 -7.68 -9.08
CA ALA A 110 0.79 -8.60 -9.27
C ALA A 110 0.66 -9.29 -10.64
N PRO A 111 1.78 -9.71 -11.27
CA PRO A 111 1.74 -10.37 -12.57
C PRO A 111 0.88 -11.63 -12.56
N GLY A 112 -0.10 -11.70 -13.47
CA GLY A 112 -0.94 -12.89 -13.64
C GLY A 112 -2.03 -13.10 -12.57
N SER A 113 -2.28 -12.12 -11.72
CA SER A 113 -3.36 -12.15 -10.72
C SER A 113 -4.27 -10.92 -10.84
N ASP A 114 -5.50 -11.05 -10.36
CA ASP A 114 -6.38 -9.89 -10.21
C ASP A 114 -5.79 -8.88 -9.20
N PRO A 115 -6.04 -7.57 -9.39
CA PRO A 115 -5.66 -6.55 -8.43
C PRO A 115 -6.31 -6.76 -7.06
N LEU A 116 -5.53 -6.54 -5.99
CA LEU A 116 -5.94 -6.67 -4.60
C LEU A 116 -5.41 -5.49 -3.79
N PHE A 117 -5.84 -5.35 -2.54
CA PHE A 117 -5.06 -4.56 -1.58
C PHE A 117 -3.96 -5.44 -0.99
N PHE A 118 -2.71 -5.02 -1.15
CA PHE A 118 -1.54 -5.71 -0.61
C PHE A 118 -0.98 -4.95 0.57
N GLY A 119 -0.67 -5.65 1.65
CA GLY A 119 -0.46 -5.01 2.93
C GLY A 119 0.17 -5.89 3.99
N THR A 120 -0.02 -5.49 5.23
CA THR A 120 0.38 -6.28 6.40
C THR A 120 -0.77 -6.39 7.38
N MET A 121 -0.77 -7.45 8.16
CA MET A 121 -1.81 -7.71 9.15
C MET A 121 -1.19 -7.81 10.55
N LEU A 122 -1.82 -7.17 11.52
CA LEU A 122 -1.57 -7.31 12.94
C LEU A 122 -2.66 -8.21 13.53
N ALA A 123 -2.26 -9.31 14.16
CA ALA A 123 -3.16 -10.18 14.92
C ALA A 123 -3.13 -9.82 16.41
N ASP A 124 -4.14 -10.28 17.15
CA ASP A 124 -4.25 -10.06 18.59
C ASP A 124 -2.96 -10.43 19.34
N GLY A 125 -2.54 -9.55 20.25
CA GLY A 125 -1.34 -9.72 21.07
C GLY A 125 0.00 -9.81 20.29
N SER A 126 -0.01 -9.72 18.97
CA SER A 126 1.20 -9.81 18.14
C SER A 126 1.88 -8.44 18.02
N THR A 127 3.21 -8.45 18.00
CA THR A 127 4.02 -7.29 17.53
C THR A 127 4.52 -7.48 16.09
N SER A 128 4.34 -8.68 15.52
CA SER A 128 4.69 -9.00 14.14
C SER A 128 3.56 -8.61 13.19
N ARG A 129 3.96 -8.09 12.02
CA ARG A 129 3.07 -7.68 10.93
C ARG A 129 3.37 -8.47 9.65
N PRO A 130 2.96 -9.76 9.56
CA PRO A 130 3.18 -10.55 8.36
C PRO A 130 2.49 -9.94 7.13
N PRO A 131 3.04 -10.15 5.91
CA PRO A 131 2.37 -9.79 4.67
C PRO A 131 1.03 -10.50 4.51
N ALA A 132 0.03 -9.75 4.07
CA ALA A 132 -1.30 -10.24 3.74
C ALA A 132 -1.86 -9.48 2.53
N ALA A 133 -2.87 -10.03 1.89
CA ALA A 133 -3.65 -9.34 0.88
C ALA A 133 -5.14 -9.43 1.20
N LEU A 134 -5.88 -8.38 0.85
CA LEU A 134 -7.33 -8.31 0.98
C LEU A 134 -7.96 -8.42 -0.41
N MET A 135 -8.66 -9.52 -0.63
CA MET A 135 -9.53 -9.70 -1.78
C MET A 135 -10.80 -8.90 -1.56
N VAL A 136 -11.23 -8.15 -2.57
CA VAL A 136 -12.45 -7.34 -2.55
C VAL A 136 -13.22 -7.61 -3.83
N ALA A 137 -14.45 -8.09 -3.68
CA ALA A 137 -15.38 -8.32 -4.79
C ALA A 137 -16.68 -7.56 -4.51
N LEU A 138 -17.37 -7.13 -5.57
CA LEU A 138 -18.72 -6.59 -5.44
C LEU A 138 -19.69 -7.70 -5.03
N ASP A 139 -20.57 -7.42 -4.06
CA ASP A 139 -21.58 -8.38 -3.60
C ASP A 139 -22.85 -8.42 -4.47
N GLY A 140 -22.94 -7.54 -5.48
CA GLY A 140 -24.11 -7.38 -6.35
C GLY A 140 -25.27 -6.59 -5.74
N GLN A 141 -25.14 -6.10 -4.51
CA GLN A 141 -26.12 -5.27 -3.78
C GLN A 141 -25.58 -3.86 -3.45
N GLY A 142 -24.42 -3.50 -4.01
CA GLY A 142 -23.75 -2.21 -3.75
C GLY A 142 -22.83 -2.23 -2.53
N GLY A 143 -22.56 -3.43 -1.98
CA GLY A 143 -21.57 -3.70 -0.95
C GLY A 143 -20.35 -4.43 -1.50
N PHE A 144 -19.56 -4.97 -0.57
CA PHE A 144 -18.38 -5.77 -0.87
C PHE A 144 -18.44 -7.12 -0.15
N GLN A 145 -17.96 -8.17 -0.80
CA GLN A 145 -17.47 -9.35 -0.12
C GLN A 145 -15.94 -9.25 -0.04
N VAL A 146 -15.40 -9.34 1.17
CA VAL A 146 -13.96 -9.25 1.41
C VAL A 146 -13.41 -10.51 2.07
N ARG A 147 -12.15 -10.82 1.78
CA ARG A 147 -11.43 -11.94 2.41
C ARG A 147 -9.95 -11.64 2.51
N LEU A 148 -9.38 -11.81 3.70
CA LEU A 148 -7.94 -11.76 3.91
C LEU A 148 -7.30 -13.09 3.50
N ILE A 149 -6.14 -13.00 2.86
CA ILE A 149 -5.28 -14.14 2.51
C ILE A 149 -3.84 -13.85 2.95
N ASN A 150 -3.10 -14.89 3.32
CA ASN A 150 -1.67 -14.79 3.62
C ASN A 150 -0.83 -14.83 2.32
N LEU A 151 0.49 -14.75 2.48
CA LEU A 151 1.44 -14.79 1.35
C LEU A 151 1.34 -16.07 0.48
N ALA A 152 0.88 -17.19 1.06
CA ALA A 152 0.66 -18.44 0.36
C ALA A 152 -0.72 -18.52 -0.34
N GLY A 153 -1.52 -17.45 -0.29
CA GLY A 153 -2.88 -17.41 -0.83
C GLY A 153 -3.92 -18.11 0.05
N VAL A 154 -3.56 -18.53 1.27
CA VAL A 154 -4.47 -19.22 2.19
C VAL A 154 -5.32 -18.20 2.94
N ALA A 155 -6.62 -18.43 3.01
CA ALA A 155 -7.57 -17.55 3.69
C ALA A 155 -7.29 -17.42 5.20
N ILE A 156 -7.40 -16.19 5.70
CA ILE A 156 -7.26 -15.83 7.10
C ILE A 156 -8.66 -15.47 7.63
N GLY A 157 -9.44 -16.51 7.94
CA GLY A 157 -10.83 -16.38 8.38
C GLY A 157 -11.87 -16.49 7.25
N PRO A 158 -13.16 -16.43 7.61
CA PRO A 158 -14.25 -16.51 6.64
C PRO A 158 -14.37 -15.22 5.80
N PRO A 159 -15.03 -15.27 4.62
CA PRO A 159 -15.43 -14.07 3.90
C PRO A 159 -16.37 -13.21 4.74
N ILE A 160 -16.25 -11.89 4.60
CA ILE A 160 -17.08 -10.91 5.30
C ILE A 160 -17.83 -10.09 4.25
N THR A 161 -19.14 -9.97 4.39
CA THR A 161 -19.95 -9.06 3.58
C THR A 161 -20.03 -7.71 4.29
N LEU A 162 -19.66 -6.66 3.56
CA LEU A 162 -19.64 -5.28 4.03
C LEU A 162 -20.67 -4.46 3.26
N ARG A 163 -21.35 -3.57 3.97
CA ARG A 163 -22.21 -2.53 3.41
C ARG A 163 -21.63 -1.17 3.73
N ARG A 164 -22.02 -0.15 2.96
CA ARG A 164 -21.63 1.23 3.24
C ARG A 164 -22.14 1.63 4.64
N SER A 165 -21.29 2.29 5.40
CA SER A 165 -21.68 2.84 6.69
C SER A 165 -22.58 4.06 6.47
N VAL A 166 -23.56 4.23 7.35
CA VAL A 166 -24.52 5.33 7.33
C VAL A 166 -24.64 5.95 8.71
N ALA A 167 -25.01 7.23 8.76
CA ALA A 167 -25.30 7.89 10.02
C ALA A 167 -26.41 7.13 10.77
N GLY A 168 -26.15 6.78 12.04
CA GLY A 168 -27.06 6.00 12.86
C GLY A 168 -26.92 4.49 12.74
N ASP A 169 -25.83 3.99 12.13
CA ASP A 169 -25.44 2.58 12.27
C ASP A 169 -25.44 2.17 13.76
N PRO A 170 -25.96 0.98 14.09
CA PRO A 170 -25.98 0.51 15.46
C PRO A 170 -24.56 0.37 16.00
N PRO A 171 -24.36 0.51 17.33
CA PRO A 171 -23.06 0.22 17.91
C PRO A 171 -22.65 -1.24 17.63
N PRO A 172 -21.35 -1.54 17.58
CA PRO A 172 -20.87 -2.90 17.42
C PRO A 172 -21.51 -3.84 18.45
N THR A 173 -22.08 -4.94 17.97
CA THR A 173 -22.62 -5.97 18.87
C THR A 173 -21.47 -6.63 19.63
N ALA A 174 -21.71 -7.08 20.86
CA ALA A 174 -20.72 -7.84 21.63
C ALA A 174 -20.23 -9.06 20.84
N CYS A 175 -18.95 -9.35 20.97
CA CYS A 175 -18.33 -10.47 20.28
C CYS A 175 -18.88 -11.81 20.79
N PRO A 176 -19.10 -12.79 19.91
CA PRO A 176 -19.53 -14.11 20.32
C PRO A 176 -18.48 -14.71 21.27
N ALA A 177 -18.95 -15.35 22.34
CA ALA A 177 -18.13 -16.05 23.32
C ALA A 177 -17.60 -17.39 22.79
#